data_AF-A0A3D4FDG4-F1
#
_entry.id   AF-A0A3D4FDG4-F1
#
_cell.length_a   1.000
_cell.length_b   1.000
_cell.length_c   1.000
_cell.angle_alpha   90.00
_cell.angle_beta   90.00
_cell.angle_gamma   90.00
#
_symmetry.space_group_name_H-M   'P 1'
#
loop_
_entity.id
_entity.type
_entity.pdbx_description
1 polymer ?
#
loop_
_entity_poly.entity_id
_entity_poly.type
_entity_poly.pdbx_seq_one_letter_code
_entity_poly.pdbx_strand_id
1 'polypeptide(L)'
;MLTYTIVVANAGPSDAQNVVLTDSIPPSIIGPEFSINGGLTFNPWPGTLSIGTLPAGTSRTILIRGTVSSSATGTITNTATVTSTTPDPDPFNNTSTVVTEVAAVPGEADISVVKTASPNPVAPGGVLTYTLVVSNAGPSDAQNVVLTDNIPSSIIGPEFSVDGGVTFNPWTGSLSLGTLSAGSSRINFN
;
A
#
# COMPACT_ATOMS: atom_id res chain seq x y z
N MET A 1 -9.21 4.17 0.23
CA MET A 1 -9.17 5.63 -0.02
C MET A 1 -9.41 6.34 1.29
N LEU A 2 -8.53 7.25 1.69
CA LEU A 2 -8.63 8.04 2.92
C LEU A 2 -9.20 9.41 2.58
N THR A 3 -10.15 9.91 3.38
CA THR A 3 -10.79 11.22 3.17
C THR A 3 -10.76 12.03 4.47
N TYR A 4 -10.23 13.24 4.39
CA TYR A 4 -10.26 14.27 5.42
C TYR A 4 -11.41 15.24 5.17
N THR A 5 -12.11 15.60 6.23
CA THR A 5 -13.11 16.67 6.22
C THR A 5 -12.55 17.86 7.01
N ILE A 6 -12.29 18.96 6.31
CA ILE A 6 -11.76 20.19 6.88
C ILE A 6 -12.90 21.21 6.94
N VAL A 7 -13.13 21.79 8.11
CA VAL A 7 -14.11 22.87 8.30
C VAL A 7 -13.34 24.14 8.63
N VAL A 8 -13.39 25.12 7.73
CA VAL A 8 -12.84 26.46 7.97
C VAL A 8 -14.00 27.36 8.40
N ALA A 9 -13.92 27.92 9.61
CA ALA A 9 -14.99 28.72 10.19
C ALA A 9 -14.50 30.11 10.60
N ASN A 10 -15.35 31.12 10.41
CA ASN A 10 -15.15 32.46 10.94
C ASN A 10 -16.12 32.69 12.10
N ALA A 11 -15.63 32.54 13.33
CA ALA A 11 -16.41 32.81 14.54
C ALA A 11 -16.39 34.29 14.97
N GLY A 12 -15.59 35.12 14.30
CA GLY A 12 -15.45 36.52 14.59
C GLY A 12 -16.67 37.35 14.16
N PRO A 13 -16.82 38.56 14.72
CA PRO A 13 -17.91 39.47 14.35
C PRO A 13 -17.72 40.15 12.98
N SER A 14 -16.53 40.04 12.40
CA SER A 14 -16.15 40.66 11.12
C SER A 14 -15.85 39.61 10.06
N ASP A 15 -16.02 39.97 8.79
CA ASP A 15 -15.65 39.10 7.67
C ASP A 15 -14.14 38.83 7.63
N ALA A 16 -13.78 37.58 7.39
CA ALA A 16 -12.40 37.19 7.16
C ALA A 16 -12.08 37.34 5.66
N GLN A 17 -11.10 38.19 5.36
CA GLN A 17 -10.71 38.51 3.99
C GLN A 17 -9.49 37.69 3.56
N ASN A 18 -9.46 37.33 2.27
CA ASN A 18 -8.35 36.58 1.67
C ASN A 18 -8.02 35.30 2.44
N VAL A 19 -9.04 34.54 2.81
CA VAL A 19 -8.88 33.29 3.53
C VAL A 19 -8.17 32.26 2.64
N VAL A 20 -7.11 31.65 3.14
CA VAL A 20 -6.33 30.63 2.44
C VAL A 20 -6.17 29.41 3.34
N LEU A 21 -6.57 28.24 2.84
CA LEU A 21 -6.29 26.95 3.44
C LEU A 21 -4.98 26.40 2.86
N THR A 22 -4.07 25.94 3.72
CA THR A 22 -2.86 25.20 3.35
C THR A 22 -2.91 23.82 3.98
N ASP A 23 -2.61 22.79 3.21
CA ASP A 23 -2.50 21.43 3.73
C ASP A 23 -1.40 20.67 2.99
N SER A 24 -0.34 20.30 3.72
CA SER A 24 0.77 19.53 3.21
C SER A 24 0.47 18.05 3.38
N ILE A 25 -0.13 17.48 2.34
CA ILE A 25 -0.51 16.05 2.32
C ILE A 25 0.75 15.18 2.43
N PRO A 26 0.79 14.24 3.39
CA PRO A 26 1.91 13.31 3.53
C PRO A 26 2.17 12.51 2.25
N PRO A 27 3.44 12.19 1.92
CA PRO A 27 3.78 11.40 0.73
C PRO A 27 3.17 9.99 0.71
N SER A 28 2.73 9.47 1.86
CA SER A 28 2.01 8.22 1.97
C SER A 28 0.58 8.28 1.41
N ILE A 29 0.09 9.44 1.01
CA ILE A 29 -1.18 9.63 0.31
C ILE A 29 -0.90 9.97 -1.15
N ILE A 30 -1.27 9.05 -2.04
CA ILE A 30 -1.07 9.13 -3.48
C ILE A 30 -2.27 9.79 -4.15
N GLY A 31 -1.97 10.71 -5.07
CA GLY A 31 -2.97 11.40 -5.89
C GLY A 31 -4.00 12.17 -5.08
N PRO A 32 -3.58 13.10 -4.20
CA PRO A 32 -4.53 13.86 -3.40
C PRO A 32 -5.42 14.74 -4.29
N GLU A 33 -6.70 14.74 -4.00
CA GLU A 33 -7.71 15.54 -4.68
C GLU A 33 -8.66 16.18 -3.66
N PHE A 34 -9.27 17.30 -4.03
CA PHE A 34 -10.15 18.05 -3.14
C PHE A 34 -11.50 18.37 -3.76
N SER A 35 -12.49 18.58 -2.90
CA SER A 35 -13.84 18.97 -3.26
C SER A 35 -14.35 20.06 -2.32
N ILE A 36 -15.06 21.04 -2.89
CA ILE A 36 -15.74 22.13 -2.17
C ILE A 36 -17.27 22.05 -2.26
N ASN A 37 -17.80 21.01 -2.92
CA ASN A 37 -19.24 20.84 -3.18
C ASN A 37 -19.76 19.52 -2.59
N GLY A 38 -19.29 19.15 -1.40
CA GLY A 38 -19.76 17.96 -0.69
C GLY A 38 -19.38 16.63 -1.34
N GLY A 39 -18.38 16.61 -2.22
CA GLY A 39 -17.87 15.41 -2.87
C GLY A 39 -18.47 15.12 -4.24
N LEU A 40 -19.21 16.07 -4.83
CA LEU A 40 -19.77 15.90 -6.18
C LEU A 40 -18.69 15.94 -7.26
N THR A 41 -17.69 16.80 -7.12
CA THR A 41 -16.55 16.89 -8.06
C THR A 41 -15.25 17.03 -7.31
N PHE A 42 -14.24 16.28 -7.73
CA PHE A 42 -12.89 16.36 -7.19
C PHE A 42 -11.91 16.90 -8.23
N ASN A 43 -10.97 17.72 -7.77
CA ASN A 43 -9.88 18.27 -8.58
C ASN A 43 -8.55 17.94 -7.89
N PRO A 44 -7.43 17.83 -8.62
CA PRO A 44 -6.11 17.61 -8.01
C PRO A 44 -5.82 18.64 -6.92
N TRP A 45 -5.32 18.20 -5.77
CA TRP A 45 -4.99 19.08 -4.65
C TRP A 45 -3.71 19.87 -4.96
N PRO A 46 -3.76 21.21 -5.02
CA PRO A 46 -2.61 22.04 -5.35
C PRO A 46 -1.72 22.38 -4.14
N GLY A 47 -2.03 21.88 -2.93
CA GLY A 47 -1.33 22.23 -1.68
C GLY A 47 -1.95 23.41 -0.92
N THR A 48 -2.56 24.36 -1.64
CA THR A 48 -3.25 25.52 -1.05
C THR A 48 -4.55 25.84 -1.78
N LEU A 49 -5.55 26.33 -1.05
CA LEU A 49 -6.84 26.73 -1.59
C LEU A 49 -7.20 28.14 -1.13
N SER A 50 -7.39 29.05 -2.09
CA SER A 50 -7.97 30.36 -1.81
C SER A 50 -9.48 30.21 -1.62
N ILE A 51 -9.93 30.49 -0.40
CA ILE A 51 -11.35 30.46 -0.01
C ILE A 51 -12.04 31.80 -0.32
N GLY A 52 -11.27 32.90 -0.32
CA GLY A 52 -11.76 34.25 -0.56
C GLY A 52 -12.29 34.88 0.72
N THR A 53 -13.42 35.59 0.63
CA THR A 53 -14.10 36.15 1.80
C THR A 53 -14.92 35.07 2.51
N LEU A 54 -14.75 34.96 3.83
CA LEU A 54 -15.58 34.13 4.69
C LEU A 54 -16.40 35.04 5.63
N PRO A 55 -17.71 35.20 5.39
CA PRO A 55 -18.54 36.09 6.20
C PRO A 55 -18.56 35.73 7.68
N ALA A 56 -18.77 36.73 8.54
CA ALA A 56 -18.91 36.54 9.98
C ALA A 56 -19.94 35.45 10.33
N GLY A 57 -19.58 34.53 11.23
CA GLY A 57 -20.43 33.44 11.69
C GLY A 57 -20.62 32.28 10.71
N THR A 58 -19.92 32.27 9.57
CA THR A 58 -20.06 31.22 8.54
C THR A 58 -18.89 30.24 8.51
N SER A 59 -19.09 29.11 7.84
CA SER A 59 -18.04 28.11 7.60
C SER A 59 -18.08 27.56 6.18
N ARG A 60 -16.96 26.98 5.77
CA ARG A 60 -16.84 26.20 4.53
C ARG A 60 -16.23 24.84 4.82
N THR A 61 -16.80 23.83 4.19
CA THR A 61 -16.31 22.44 4.26
C THR A 61 -15.52 22.12 3.00
N ILE A 62 -14.30 21.63 3.20
CA ILE A 62 -13.41 21.14 2.14
C ILE A 62 -13.16 19.66 2.43
N LEU A 63 -13.37 18.82 1.42
CA LEU A 63 -12.95 17.42 1.47
C LEU A 63 -11.61 17.32 0.77
N ILE A 64 -10.64 16.65 1.39
CA ILE A 64 -9.39 16.25 0.75
C ILE A 64 -9.29 14.73 0.86
N ARG A 65 -9.03 14.02 -0.24
CA ARG A 65 -8.91 12.56 -0.24
C ARG A 65 -7.78 12.09 -1.12
N GLY A 66 -7.32 10.87 -0.87
CA GLY A 66 -6.33 10.20 -1.70
C GLY A 66 -6.20 8.71 -1.38
N THR A 67 -5.33 8.03 -2.11
CA THR A 67 -5.07 6.61 -1.90
C THR A 67 -3.89 6.44 -0.95
N VAL A 68 -4.07 5.72 0.16
CA VAL A 68 -2.96 5.37 1.03
C VAL A 68 -2.01 4.43 0.27
N SER A 69 -0.73 4.76 0.22
CA SER A 69 0.30 3.94 -0.42
C SER A 69 0.30 2.53 0.19
N SER A 70 0.46 1.50 -0.65
CA SER A 70 0.59 0.11 -0.20
C SER A 70 1.83 -0.12 0.70
N SER A 71 2.81 0.78 0.62
CA SER A 71 4.02 0.75 1.46
C SER A 71 3.88 1.54 2.77
N ALA A 72 2.75 2.20 3.02
CA ALA A 72 2.57 3.00 4.24
C ALA A 72 2.47 2.09 5.47
N THR A 73 3.14 2.48 6.55
CA THR A 73 3.12 1.77 7.84
C THR A 73 2.99 2.76 8.99
N GLY A 74 2.56 2.28 10.17
CA GLY A 74 2.47 3.11 11.36
C GLY A 74 1.30 4.10 11.30
N THR A 75 1.58 5.40 11.32
CA THR A 75 0.56 6.44 11.33
C THR A 75 0.76 7.47 10.22
N ILE A 76 -0.33 8.04 9.75
CA ILE A 76 -0.35 9.17 8.82
C ILE A 76 -0.80 10.40 9.59
N THR A 77 0.06 11.40 9.68
CA THR A 77 -0.23 12.68 10.32
C THR A 77 -0.49 13.72 9.26
N ASN A 78 -1.69 14.31 9.24
CA ASN A 78 -2.07 15.38 8.32
C ASN A 78 -2.35 16.66 9.11
N THR A 79 -1.84 17.80 8.64
CA THR A 79 -2.00 19.09 9.30
C THR A 79 -2.48 20.14 8.30
N ALA A 80 -3.66 20.69 8.57
CA ALA A 80 -4.24 21.79 7.84
C ALA A 80 -4.07 23.10 8.63
N THR A 81 -3.73 24.18 7.94
CA THR A 81 -3.61 25.52 8.50
C THR A 81 -4.43 26.50 7.66
N VAL A 82 -5.12 27.43 8.31
CA VAL A 82 -5.82 28.53 7.65
C VAL A 82 -5.16 29.86 7.99
N THR A 83 -5.14 30.79 7.03
CA THR A 83 -4.76 32.18 7.24
C THR A 83 -5.79 33.12 6.65
N SER A 84 -5.82 34.36 7.12
CA SER A 84 -6.59 35.45 6.52
C SER A 84 -5.84 36.77 6.71
N THR A 85 -6.21 37.81 5.96
CA THR A 85 -5.69 39.17 6.17
C THR A 85 -6.46 39.96 7.24
N THR A 86 -7.61 39.46 7.68
CA THR A 86 -8.35 40.03 8.80
C THR A 86 -7.65 39.63 10.11
N PRO A 87 -7.35 40.57 11.03
CA PRO A 87 -6.71 40.23 12.30
C PRO A 87 -7.53 39.22 13.09
N ASP A 88 -6.88 38.13 13.47
CA ASP A 88 -7.46 37.07 14.30
C ASP A 88 -6.94 37.19 15.74
N PRO A 89 -7.81 37.45 16.73
CA PRO A 89 -7.42 37.54 18.13
C PRO A 89 -7.02 36.19 18.74
N ASP A 90 -7.38 35.06 18.13
CA ASP A 90 -7.02 33.71 18.60
C ASP A 90 -6.33 32.88 17.50
N PRO A 91 -5.05 33.15 17.21
CA PRO A 91 -4.35 32.46 16.13
C PRO A 91 -4.08 30.98 16.40
N PHE A 92 -4.27 30.49 17.63
CA PHE A 92 -3.96 29.10 18.00
C PHE A 92 -4.96 28.09 17.41
N ASN A 93 -6.16 28.54 17.06
CA ASN A 93 -7.19 27.69 16.45
C ASN A 93 -7.06 27.58 14.92
N ASN A 94 -6.07 28.25 14.32
CA ASN A 94 -5.85 28.26 12.86
C ASN A 94 -5.12 27.02 12.33
N THR A 95 -4.80 26.04 13.17
CA THR A 95 -4.16 24.80 12.76
C THR A 95 -4.88 23.60 13.37
N SER A 96 -5.08 22.55 12.57
CA SER A 96 -5.68 21.30 13.00
C SER A 96 -4.88 20.12 12.47
N THR A 97 -4.56 19.18 13.35
CA THR A 97 -3.80 17.97 13.03
C THR A 97 -4.63 16.74 13.36
N VAL A 98 -4.66 15.78 12.43
CA VAL A 98 -5.23 14.45 12.66
C VAL A 98 -4.15 13.39 12.45
N VAL A 99 -4.13 12.40 13.34
CA VAL A 99 -3.30 11.21 13.22
C VAL A 99 -4.21 10.03 12.89
N THR A 100 -3.97 9.42 11.74
CA THR A 100 -4.70 8.22 11.29
C THR A 100 -3.78 7.02 11.42
N GLU A 101 -4.20 5.99 12.13
CA GLU A 101 -3.46 4.72 12.16
C GLU A 101 -3.60 4.04 10.79
N VAL A 102 -2.47 3.69 10.19
CA VAL A 102 -2.45 2.77 9.07
C VAL A 102 -2.56 1.40 9.69
N ALA A 103 -3.72 0.77 9.52
CA ALA A 103 -3.85 -0.64 9.83
C ALA A 103 -2.73 -1.35 9.07
N ALA A 104 -1.74 -1.86 9.80
CA ALA A 104 -1.01 -3.01 9.30
C ALA A 104 -2.11 -4.02 8.95
N VAL A 105 -1.99 -4.68 7.80
CA VAL A 105 -2.69 -5.94 7.61
C VAL A 105 -1.68 -7.00 8.02
N PRO A 106 -1.41 -7.21 9.33
CA PRO A 106 -0.47 -8.23 9.74
C PRO A 106 -1.02 -9.58 9.31
N GLY A 107 -0.27 -10.31 8.48
CA GLY A 107 -0.51 -11.72 8.21
C GLY A 107 -1.13 -12.05 6.85
N GLU A 108 -1.40 -11.09 5.97
CA GLU A 108 -1.81 -11.40 4.59
C GLU A 108 -0.57 -11.49 3.68
N ALA A 109 0.13 -12.62 3.76
CA ALA A 109 0.94 -13.06 2.64
C ALA A 109 0.00 -13.75 1.62
N ASP A 110 0.20 -13.48 0.34
CA ASP A 110 -0.55 -14.11 -0.75
C ASP A 110 0.41 -15.03 -1.52
N ILE A 111 0.50 -16.27 -1.07
CA ILE A 111 1.47 -17.24 -1.60
C ILE A 111 0.84 -18.06 -2.71
N SER A 112 1.55 -18.17 -3.83
CA SER A 112 1.18 -19.04 -4.95
C SER A 112 2.34 -19.93 -5.37
N VAL A 113 2.02 -21.06 -6.00
CA VAL A 113 2.98 -21.98 -6.59
C VAL A 113 2.56 -22.35 -8.01
N VAL A 114 3.50 -22.29 -8.94
CA VAL A 114 3.34 -22.76 -10.33
C VAL A 114 4.32 -23.90 -10.56
N LYS A 115 3.84 -25.02 -11.11
CA LYS A 115 4.67 -26.19 -11.46
C LYS A 115 4.51 -26.51 -12.95
N THR A 116 5.62 -26.54 -13.67
CA THR A 116 5.69 -26.97 -15.08
C THR A 116 6.58 -28.18 -15.23
N ALA A 117 6.44 -28.95 -16.31
CA ALA A 117 7.22 -30.16 -16.56
C ALA A 117 7.76 -30.16 -18.00
N SER A 118 9.00 -30.61 -18.19
CA SER A 118 9.64 -30.76 -19.49
C SER A 118 10.61 -31.95 -19.50
N PRO A 119 10.64 -32.77 -20.56
CA PRO A 119 9.75 -32.72 -21.72
C PRO A 119 8.35 -33.27 -21.40
N ASN A 120 7.36 -32.84 -22.18
CA ASN A 120 6.00 -33.41 -22.15
C ASN A 120 5.51 -33.60 -23.60
N PRO A 121 5.37 -34.85 -24.10
CA PRO A 121 5.54 -36.11 -23.37
C PRO A 121 7.01 -36.47 -23.08
N VAL A 122 7.24 -37.22 -22.01
CA VAL A 122 8.55 -37.84 -21.70
C VAL A 122 8.54 -39.31 -22.08
N ALA A 123 9.63 -39.79 -22.70
CA ALA A 123 9.77 -41.20 -23.03
C ALA A 123 10.09 -42.04 -21.78
N PRO A 124 9.67 -43.32 -21.72
CA PRO A 124 10.11 -44.23 -20.66
C PRO A 124 11.64 -44.27 -20.53
N GLY A 125 12.14 -44.15 -19.30
CA GLY A 125 13.58 -44.06 -19.01
C GLY A 125 14.22 -42.70 -19.31
N GLY A 126 13.46 -41.73 -19.82
CA GLY A 126 13.92 -40.36 -20.01
C GLY A 126 13.95 -39.55 -18.71
N VAL A 127 14.69 -38.44 -18.75
CA VAL A 127 14.74 -37.47 -17.65
C VAL A 127 13.56 -36.51 -17.77
N LEU A 128 12.85 -36.30 -16.67
CA LEU A 128 11.77 -35.32 -16.53
C LEU A 128 12.18 -34.25 -15.53
N THR A 129 12.21 -33.00 -15.98
CA THR A 129 12.50 -31.84 -15.14
C THR A 129 11.19 -31.12 -14.82
N TYR A 130 10.92 -30.87 -13.54
CA TYR A 130 9.92 -29.85 -13.17
C TYR A 130 10.57 -28.50 -12.89
N THR A 131 9.78 -27.45 -13.01
CA THR A 131 10.19 -26.11 -12.58
C THR A 131 9.10 -25.58 -11.68
N LEU A 132 9.47 -25.21 -10.45
CA LEU A 132 8.55 -24.67 -9.46
C LEU A 132 8.88 -23.20 -9.20
N VAL A 133 7.87 -22.35 -9.29
CA VAL A 133 7.95 -20.94 -8.94
C VAL A 133 7.02 -20.69 -7.77
N VAL A 134 7.57 -20.26 -6.64
CA VAL A 134 6.82 -19.87 -5.44
C VAL A 134 6.88 -18.35 -5.32
N SER A 135 5.72 -17.68 -5.23
CA SER A 135 5.62 -16.23 -5.23
C SER A 135 4.81 -15.73 -4.04
N ASN A 136 5.14 -14.54 -3.54
CA ASN A 136 4.35 -13.81 -2.55
C ASN A 136 3.83 -12.51 -3.16
N ALA A 137 2.56 -12.48 -3.55
CA ALA A 137 1.89 -11.29 -4.06
C ALA A 137 1.31 -10.40 -2.94
N GLY A 138 1.40 -10.85 -1.69
CA GLY A 138 0.80 -10.18 -0.54
C GLY A 138 1.64 -9.00 -0.05
N PRO A 139 1.03 -8.06 0.67
CA PRO A 139 1.72 -6.90 1.22
C PRO A 139 2.69 -7.23 2.38
N SER A 140 2.63 -8.44 2.94
CA SER A 140 3.48 -8.88 4.06
C SER A 140 4.42 -10.01 3.66
N ASP A 141 5.60 -10.08 4.30
CA ASP A 141 6.53 -11.20 4.18
C ASP A 141 5.87 -12.51 4.65
N ALA A 142 6.06 -13.59 3.89
CA ALA A 142 5.67 -14.92 4.32
C ALA A 142 6.81 -15.57 5.09
N GLN A 143 6.56 -15.88 6.36
CA GLN A 143 7.53 -16.49 7.26
C GLN A 143 7.40 -18.02 7.22
N ASN A 144 8.54 -18.72 7.36
CA ASN A 144 8.59 -20.18 7.47
C ASN A 144 7.90 -20.91 6.30
N VAL A 145 8.08 -20.43 5.07
CA VAL A 145 7.52 -21.04 3.86
C VAL A 145 8.14 -22.41 3.64
N VAL A 146 7.30 -23.42 3.43
CA VAL A 146 7.71 -24.79 3.12
C VAL A 146 7.03 -25.23 1.83
N LEU A 147 7.84 -25.69 0.86
CA LEU A 147 7.36 -26.33 -0.36
C LEU A 147 7.25 -27.84 -0.11
N THR A 148 6.09 -28.43 -0.39
CA THR A 148 5.87 -29.88 -0.34
C THR A 148 5.44 -30.40 -1.71
N ASP A 149 5.94 -31.58 -2.08
CA ASP A 149 5.63 -32.20 -3.37
C ASP A 149 5.72 -33.72 -3.27
N ASN A 150 4.59 -34.38 -3.47
CA ASN A 150 4.49 -35.84 -3.46
C ASN A 150 4.79 -36.37 -4.87
N ILE A 151 6.06 -36.68 -5.13
CA ILE A 151 6.50 -37.19 -6.42
C ILE A 151 6.02 -38.65 -6.61
N PRO A 152 5.33 -38.98 -7.71
CA PRO A 152 4.90 -40.35 -7.99
C PRO A 152 6.06 -41.34 -8.04
N SER A 153 5.85 -42.57 -7.57
CA SER A 153 6.87 -43.63 -7.52
C SER A 153 7.41 -44.07 -8.89
N SER A 154 6.77 -43.65 -9.98
CA SER A 154 7.27 -43.84 -11.35
C SER A 154 8.47 -42.95 -11.68
N ILE A 155 8.72 -41.91 -10.90
CA ILE A 155 9.93 -41.07 -10.99
C ILE A 155 10.97 -41.65 -10.03
N ILE A 156 12.10 -42.08 -10.56
CA ILE A 156 13.18 -42.72 -9.80
C ILE A 156 14.27 -41.70 -9.50
N GLY A 157 14.72 -41.66 -8.25
CA GLY A 157 15.82 -40.79 -7.81
C GLY A 157 15.53 -39.29 -7.99
N PRO A 158 14.41 -38.75 -7.46
CA PRO A 158 14.15 -37.33 -7.58
C PRO A 158 15.17 -36.51 -6.80
N GLU A 159 15.65 -35.44 -7.43
CA GLU A 159 16.57 -34.46 -6.86
C GLU A 159 15.95 -33.06 -6.97
N PHE A 160 16.61 -32.07 -6.36
CA PHE A 160 16.27 -30.66 -6.50
C PHE A 160 17.52 -29.79 -6.50
N SER A 161 17.40 -28.61 -7.10
CA SER A 161 18.40 -27.55 -7.16
C SER A 161 17.79 -26.18 -6.87
N VAL A 162 18.51 -25.36 -6.10
CA VAL A 162 18.11 -23.97 -5.78
C VAL A 162 19.03 -22.94 -6.43
N ASP A 163 20.02 -23.38 -7.20
CA ASP A 163 21.09 -22.56 -7.79
C ASP A 163 21.13 -22.65 -9.32
N GLY A 164 20.00 -22.97 -9.95
CA GLY A 164 19.89 -23.02 -11.41
C GLY A 164 20.45 -24.30 -12.02
N GLY A 165 20.48 -25.40 -11.26
CA GLY A 165 20.97 -26.70 -11.72
C GLY A 165 22.48 -26.86 -11.57
N VAL A 166 23.14 -26.11 -10.69
CA VAL A 166 24.58 -26.26 -10.44
C VAL A 166 24.82 -27.36 -9.40
N THR A 167 24.05 -27.36 -8.33
CA THR A 167 24.09 -28.42 -7.30
C THR A 167 22.72 -29.07 -7.13
N PHE A 168 22.73 -30.40 -7.04
CA PHE A 168 21.55 -31.23 -6.84
C PHE A 168 21.63 -31.93 -5.48
N ASN A 169 20.48 -31.99 -4.81
CA ASN A 169 20.31 -32.69 -3.56
C ASN A 169 19.12 -33.65 -3.66
N PRO A 170 19.15 -34.82 -3.00
CA PRO A 170 18.02 -35.73 -2.99
C PRO A 170 16.72 -35.06 -2.50
N TRP A 171 15.62 -35.27 -3.20
CA TRP A 171 14.32 -34.78 -2.78
C TRP A 171 13.73 -35.66 -1.67
N THR A 172 13.43 -35.06 -0.52
CA THR A 172 12.91 -35.75 0.67
C THR A 172 11.41 -35.56 0.89
N GLY A 173 10.70 -34.94 -0.06
CA GLY A 173 9.27 -34.64 0.02
C GLY A 173 8.94 -33.19 0.42
N SER A 174 9.91 -32.45 0.98
CA SER A 174 9.73 -31.06 1.37
C SER A 174 11.01 -30.24 1.32
N LEU A 175 10.88 -28.93 1.12
CA LEU A 175 11.99 -27.97 1.13
C LEU A 175 11.58 -26.71 1.90
N SER A 176 12.36 -26.35 2.93
CA SER A 176 12.20 -25.08 3.64
C SER A 176 12.74 -23.93 2.79
N LEU A 177 11.88 -22.96 2.48
CA LEU A 177 12.23 -21.76 1.73
C LEU A 177 12.53 -20.56 2.64
N GLY A 178 12.25 -20.67 3.94
CA GLY A 178 12.48 -19.60 4.92
C GLY A 178 11.49 -18.46 4.74
N THR A 179 11.98 -17.23 4.79
CA THR A 179 11.18 -16.03 4.52
C THR A 179 11.09 -15.78 3.02
N LEU A 180 9.87 -15.60 2.50
CA LEU A 180 9.62 -15.08 1.16
C LEU A 180 9.06 -13.67 1.26
N SER A 181 9.92 -12.69 0.93
CA SER A 181 9.58 -11.27 1.05
C SER A 181 8.38 -10.88 0.18
N ALA A 182 7.62 -9.88 0.62
CA ALA A 182 6.52 -9.30 -0.14
C ALA A 182 6.95 -8.92 -1.58
N GLY A 183 6.13 -9.25 -2.57
CA GLY A 183 6.40 -9.00 -4.00
C GLY A 183 7.50 -9.87 -4.63
N SER A 184 8.10 -10.80 -3.88
CA SER A 184 9.20 -11.64 -4.38
C SER A 184 8.72 -12.95 -5.00
N SER A 185 9.52 -13.47 -5.94
CA SER A 185 9.37 -14.83 -6.47
C SER A 185 10.67 -15.60 -6.31
N ARG A 186 10.56 -16.88 -5.94
CA ARG A 186 11.68 -17.81 -5.85
C ARG A 186 11.45 -18.96 -6.81
N ILE A 187 12.41 -19.17 -7.71
CA ILE A 187 12.43 -20.30 -8.64
C ILE A 187 13.26 -21.41 -8.02
N ASN A 188 12.73 -22.62 -7.96
CA ASN A 188 13.48 -23.83 -7.66
C ASN A 188 13.45 -24.73 -8.90
N PHE A 189 14.61 -25.26 -9.26
CA PHE A 189 14.78 -26.19 -10.36
C PHE A 189 14.80 -27.62 -9.82
N ASN A 190 14.28 -28.56 -10.58
CA ASN A 190 14.28 -29.99 -10.24
C ASN A 190 15.55 -30.66 -10.67
#